data_AF-A0AAD9F977-F1
#
_entry.id   AF-A0AAD9F977-F1
#
_cell.length_a   1.000
_cell.length_b   1.000
_cell.length_c   1.000
_cell.angle_alpha   90.00
_cell.angle_beta   90.00
_cell.angle_gamma   90.00
#
_symmetry.space_group_name_H-M   'P 1'
#
loop_
_entity.id
_entity.type
_entity.pdbx_description
1 polymer ?
#
loop_
_entity_poly.entity_id
_entity_poly.type
_entity_poly.pdbx_seq_one_letter_code
_entity_poly.pdbx_strand_id
1 'polypeptide(L)'
;MRSDLMCQQFWLRHFLPVDGTDDISSSVGGLKPRLKDYDTGVESGEDLEDEDFYVLFPSIVDEQERLNYKREFDQEHQEYKSLQAELDSINQDLAELALALNQHPEGGPQFLDAMDQYTRLKNLKKSSGYQIKKKRCKYLRLKLSHIKRKISEYDRRP
;
A
#
# COMPACT_ATOMS: atom_id res chain seq x y z
N MET A 1 -12.69 -23.52 10.75
CA MET A 1 -13.14 -22.40 11.60
C MET A 1 -11.99 -21.58 12.22
N ARG A 2 -10.78 -22.11 12.44
CA ARG A 2 -9.65 -21.34 13.05
C ARG A 2 -8.88 -20.44 12.07
N SER A 3 -8.97 -20.71 10.76
CA SER A 3 -8.33 -19.93 9.69
C SER A 3 -8.98 -18.56 9.44
N ASP A 4 -10.25 -18.40 9.84
CA ASP A 4 -11.01 -17.16 9.65
C ASP A 4 -10.56 -16.04 10.62
N LEU A 5 -10.23 -16.41 11.87
CA LEU A 5 -9.74 -15.47 12.88
C LEU A 5 -8.34 -14.93 12.57
N MET A 6 -7.42 -15.78 12.10
CA MET A 6 -6.08 -15.36 11.69
C MET A 6 -6.14 -14.35 10.52
N CYS A 7 -7.15 -14.49 9.65
CA CYS A 7 -7.36 -13.62 8.50
C CYS A 7 -8.05 -12.30 8.87
N GLN A 8 -8.91 -12.28 9.90
CA GLN A 8 -9.52 -11.05 10.44
C GLN A 8 -8.54 -10.22 11.28
N GLN A 9 -7.70 -10.87 12.09
CA GLN A 9 -6.71 -10.17 12.92
C GLN A 9 -5.62 -9.47 12.08
N PHE A 10 -5.28 -10.04 10.92
CA PHE A 10 -4.32 -9.46 9.97
C PHE A 10 -4.89 -8.24 9.24
N TRP A 11 -6.20 -8.22 8.99
CA TRP A 11 -6.92 -7.13 8.33
C TRP A 11 -6.90 -5.86 9.20
N LEU A 12 -7.17 -5.96 10.50
CA LEU A 12 -7.20 -4.78 11.40
C LEU A 12 -5.83 -4.11 11.60
N ARG A 13 -4.73 -4.85 11.43
CA ARG A 13 -3.38 -4.31 11.65
C ARG A 13 -2.75 -3.70 10.39
N HIS A 14 -3.23 -4.05 9.20
CA HIS A 14 -2.74 -3.55 7.91
C HIS A 14 -3.72 -2.62 7.16
N PHE A 15 -4.95 -2.42 7.67
CA PHE A 15 -5.98 -1.55 7.07
C PHE A 15 -6.28 -0.27 7.87
N LEU A 16 -5.43 0.12 8.82
CA LEU A 16 -5.43 1.53 9.26
C LEU A 16 -4.75 2.36 8.16
N PRO A 17 -5.41 3.40 7.63
CA PRO A 17 -4.70 4.43 6.90
C PRO A 17 -3.66 4.99 7.86
N VAL A 18 -2.37 4.77 7.58
CA VAL A 18 -1.38 5.74 8.02
C VAL A 18 -1.52 6.88 7.02
N ASP A 19 -2.63 7.61 7.14
CA ASP A 19 -2.73 8.95 6.61
C ASP A 19 -1.69 9.73 7.40
N GLY A 20 -0.50 9.86 6.80
CA GLY A 20 0.49 10.83 7.23
C GLY A 20 -0.12 12.20 7.04
N THR A 21 -0.78 12.69 8.08
CA THR A 21 -1.12 14.09 8.23
C THR A 21 0.18 14.85 8.46
N ASP A 22 0.69 15.50 7.42
CA ASP A 22 1.68 16.55 7.56
C ASP A 22 0.99 17.80 8.16
N ASP A 23 0.80 17.82 9.48
CA ASP A 23 0.51 19.04 10.23
C ASP A 23 1.84 19.65 10.70
N ILE A 24 2.50 20.40 9.81
CA ILE A 24 3.52 21.36 10.23
C ILE A 24 2.81 22.61 10.74
N SER A 25 2.78 22.73 12.06
CA SER A 25 2.52 23.99 12.77
C SER A 25 3.63 24.99 12.44
N SER A 26 3.25 26.16 11.90
CA SER A 26 4.02 27.38 12.11
C SER A 26 3.14 28.62 11.97
N SER A 27 2.86 29.26 13.10
CA SER A 27 2.34 30.62 13.16
C SER A 27 3.46 31.61 12.85
N VAL A 28 3.20 32.60 11.97
CA VAL A 28 3.60 34.02 12.01
C VAL A 28 2.89 34.72 10.84
N GLY A 29 2.29 35.88 11.11
CA GLY A 29 1.24 36.47 10.29
C GLY A 29 1.67 37.32 9.09
N GLY A 30 0.64 37.76 8.35
CA GLY A 30 0.60 39.05 7.65
C GLY A 30 0.78 39.07 6.12
N LEU A 31 -0.32 39.41 5.44
CA LEU A 31 -0.41 40.19 4.18
C LEU A 31 -0.29 39.50 2.80
N LYS A 32 -1.46 39.09 2.28
CA LYS A 32 -2.12 39.40 0.97
C LYS A 32 -1.43 39.18 -0.40
N PRO A 33 -2.24 38.93 -1.46
CA PRO A 33 -1.95 37.96 -2.50
C PRO A 33 -1.43 38.59 -3.80
N ARG A 34 -0.55 37.87 -4.50
CA ARG A 34 -0.26 38.09 -5.92
C ARG A 34 -0.24 36.76 -6.65
N LEU A 35 -1.24 36.65 -7.53
CA LEU A 35 -1.42 35.73 -8.64
C LEU A 35 -0.07 35.28 -9.23
N LYS A 36 0.10 33.96 -9.34
CA LYS A 36 1.06 33.37 -10.24
C LYS A 36 0.45 32.10 -10.79
N ASP A 37 0.18 32.17 -12.08
CA ASP A 37 -0.39 31.14 -12.90
C ASP A 37 0.54 29.92 -12.90
N TYR A 38 0.02 28.77 -12.46
CA TYR A 38 0.62 27.46 -12.64
C TYR A 38 -0.48 26.50 -13.09
N ASP A 39 -0.79 26.59 -14.37
CA ASP A 39 -1.21 25.45 -15.16
C ASP A 39 -0.03 24.46 -15.18
N THR A 40 -0.12 23.38 -14.41
CA THR A 40 0.48 22.05 -14.69
C THR A 40 0.22 21.15 -13.49
N GLY A 41 -0.37 19.99 -13.80
CA GLY A 41 -0.53 18.90 -12.85
C GLY A 41 -1.99 18.61 -12.59
N VAL A 42 -2.76 18.39 -13.67
CA VAL A 42 -3.85 17.41 -13.61
C VAL A 42 -3.22 16.18 -12.97
N GLU A 43 -3.53 16.00 -11.69
CA GLU A 43 -3.26 14.79 -10.94
C GLU A 43 -3.76 13.67 -11.83
N SER A 44 -2.81 12.97 -12.44
CA SER A 44 -3.11 11.88 -13.36
C SER A 44 -4.00 10.95 -12.56
N GLY A 45 -5.28 10.93 -12.90
CA GLY A 45 -6.11 9.76 -12.74
C GLY A 45 -5.33 8.65 -13.42
N GLU A 46 -4.45 8.01 -12.66
CA GLU A 46 -3.96 6.69 -12.98
C GLU A 46 -5.19 5.83 -12.76
N ASP A 47 -6.04 5.86 -13.78
CA ASP A 47 -7.26 5.12 -13.86
C ASP A 47 -6.91 3.70 -13.44
N LEU A 48 -7.75 3.18 -12.56
CA LEU A 48 -7.90 1.76 -12.30
C LEU A 48 -8.47 1.12 -13.57
N GLU A 49 -7.79 1.32 -14.70
CA GLU A 49 -7.96 0.57 -15.92
C GLU A 49 -7.78 -0.88 -15.52
N ASP A 50 -8.92 -1.57 -15.54
CA ASP A 50 -9.08 -3.01 -15.41
C ASP A 50 -9.04 -3.55 -13.98
N GLU A 51 -10.01 -3.11 -13.15
CA GLU A 51 -10.60 -3.98 -12.13
C GLU A 51 -11.47 -5.09 -12.79
N ASP A 52 -10.89 -5.74 -13.81
CA ASP A 52 -11.44 -6.81 -14.64
C ASP A 52 -11.99 -7.98 -13.81
N PHE A 53 -11.39 -8.18 -12.64
CA PHE A 53 -11.75 -9.22 -11.70
C PHE A 53 -13.20 -9.12 -11.19
N TYR A 54 -13.85 -7.95 -11.25
CA TYR A 54 -15.29 -7.89 -10.93
C TYR A 54 -16.14 -8.69 -11.92
N VAL A 55 -15.71 -8.74 -13.19
CA VAL A 55 -16.34 -9.52 -14.26
C VAL A 55 -15.84 -10.97 -14.26
N LEU A 56 -14.55 -11.20 -14.02
CA LEU A 56 -13.97 -12.56 -14.00
C LEU A 56 -14.42 -13.40 -12.80
N PHE A 57 -14.78 -12.75 -11.69
CA PHE A 57 -15.23 -13.42 -10.48
C PHE A 57 -16.68 -13.02 -10.14
N PRO A 58 -17.68 -13.50 -10.92
CA PRO A 58 -19.08 -13.28 -10.60
C PRO A 58 -19.51 -14.05 -9.34
N SER A 59 -20.80 -14.00 -9.02
CA SER A 59 -21.37 -14.77 -7.91
C SER A 59 -21.27 -16.27 -8.17
N ILE A 60 -20.70 -16.99 -7.21
CA ILE A 60 -20.49 -18.44 -7.29
C ILE A 60 -21.83 -19.18 -7.37
N VAL A 61 -21.93 -20.18 -8.24
CA VAL A 61 -23.13 -21.00 -8.43
C VAL A 61 -23.01 -22.43 -7.87
N ASP A 62 -21.80 -22.99 -7.82
CA ASP A 62 -21.57 -24.36 -7.35
C ASP A 62 -20.26 -24.54 -6.54
N GLU A 63 -20.12 -25.72 -5.92
CA GLU A 63 -18.97 -26.03 -5.05
C GLU A 63 -17.66 -26.12 -5.84
N GLN A 64 -17.70 -26.56 -7.10
CA GLN A 64 -16.49 -26.68 -7.90
C GLN A 64 -15.91 -25.29 -8.22
N GLU A 65 -16.76 -24.33 -8.57
CA GLU A 65 -16.40 -22.93 -8.76
C GLU A 65 -15.91 -22.30 -7.45
N ARG A 66 -16.57 -22.59 -6.32
CA ARG A 66 -16.12 -22.16 -4.99
C ARG A 66 -14.69 -22.62 -4.68
N LEU A 67 -14.38 -23.89 -4.93
CA LEU A 67 -13.03 -24.44 -4.72
C LEU A 67 -12.00 -23.83 -5.66
N ASN A 68 -12.38 -23.49 -6.89
CA ASN A 68 -11.52 -22.80 -7.84
C ASN A 68 -11.21 -21.37 -7.35
N TYR A 69 -12.21 -20.61 -6.93
CA TYR A 69 -12.03 -19.27 -6.35
C TYR A 69 -11.10 -19.30 -5.14
N LYS A 70 -11.26 -20.31 -4.28
CA LYS A 70 -10.39 -20.49 -3.12
C LYS A 70 -8.93 -20.75 -3.54
N ARG A 71 -8.70 -21.57 -4.56
CA ARG A 71 -7.34 -21.87 -5.05
C ARG A 71 -6.66 -20.63 -5.62
N GLU A 72 -7.38 -19.87 -6.43
CA GLU A 72 -6.91 -18.59 -6.98
C GLU A 72 -6.57 -17.60 -5.87
N PHE A 73 -7.46 -17.46 -4.87
CA PHE A 73 -7.20 -16.64 -3.69
C PHE A 73 -5.92 -17.07 -2.98
N ASP A 74 -5.75 -18.36 -2.69
CA ASP A 74 -4.61 -18.86 -1.93
C ASP A 74 -3.28 -18.61 -2.67
N GLN A 75 -3.28 -18.78 -4.00
CA GLN A 75 -2.11 -18.56 -4.85
C GLN A 75 -1.72 -17.08 -4.90
N GLU A 76 -2.66 -16.19 -5.24
CA GLU A 76 -2.39 -14.76 -5.35
C GLU A 76 -2.16 -14.08 -4.00
N HIS A 77 -2.71 -14.63 -2.92
CA HIS A 77 -2.46 -14.13 -1.57
C HIS A 77 -1.00 -14.32 -1.13
N GLN A 78 -0.30 -15.36 -1.62
CA GLN A 78 1.15 -15.48 -1.38
C GLN A 78 1.94 -14.37 -2.08
N GLU A 79 1.59 -14.04 -3.33
CA GLU A 79 2.19 -12.93 -4.07
C GLU A 79 1.96 -11.60 -3.31
N TYR A 80 0.71 -11.35 -2.89
CA TYR A 80 0.36 -10.17 -2.10
C TYR A 80 1.21 -10.05 -0.84
N LYS A 81 1.35 -11.14 -0.07
CA LYS A 81 2.18 -11.14 1.14
C LYS A 81 3.65 -10.84 0.86
N SER A 82 4.19 -11.40 -0.21
CA SER A 82 5.59 -11.15 -0.60
C SER A 82 5.81 -9.69 -0.98
N LEU A 83 4.91 -9.11 -1.78
CA LEU A 83 4.97 -7.70 -2.17
C LEU A 83 4.80 -6.78 -0.97
N GLN A 84 3.85 -7.07 -0.09
CA GLN A 84 3.62 -6.30 1.12
C GLN A 84 4.89 -6.30 2.01
N ALA A 85 5.50 -7.46 2.23
CA ALA A 85 6.72 -7.58 3.02
C ALA A 85 7.90 -6.77 2.42
N GLU A 86 8.08 -6.82 1.10
CA GLU A 86 9.15 -6.06 0.42
C GLU A 86 8.92 -4.54 0.52
N LEU A 87 7.68 -4.09 0.32
CA LEU A 87 7.34 -2.66 0.41
C LEU A 87 7.46 -2.16 1.86
N ASP A 88 7.07 -2.98 2.83
CA ASP A 88 7.13 -2.64 4.26
C ASP A 88 8.57 -2.60 4.77
N SER A 89 9.46 -3.49 4.32
CA SER A 89 10.87 -3.45 4.72
C SER A 89 11.53 -2.13 4.33
N ILE A 90 11.25 -1.62 3.12
CA ILE A 90 11.76 -0.32 2.67
C ILE A 90 11.25 0.82 3.56
N ASN A 91 10.00 0.76 4.01
CA ASN A 91 9.44 1.77 4.91
C ASN A 91 10.06 1.68 6.32
N GLN A 92 10.35 0.46 6.79
CA GLN A 92 11.01 0.23 8.07
C GLN A 92 12.44 0.78 8.04
N ASP A 93 13.22 0.46 7.01
CA ASP A 93 14.59 0.97 6.83
C ASP A 93 14.62 2.51 6.79
N LEU A 94 13.64 3.13 6.11
CA LEU A 94 13.49 4.59 6.09
C LEU A 94 13.19 5.17 7.47
N ALA A 95 12.35 4.51 8.26
CA ALA A 95 12.03 4.94 9.61
C ALA A 95 13.26 4.84 10.53
N GLU A 96 14.03 3.76 10.42
CA GLU A 96 15.27 3.56 11.19
C GLU A 96 16.33 4.61 10.84
N LEU A 97 16.52 4.89 9.55
CA LEU A 97 17.44 5.94 9.10
C LEU A 97 16.99 7.34 9.55
N ALA A 98 15.68 7.62 9.54
CA ALA A 98 15.16 8.88 10.07
C ALA A 98 15.44 9.04 11.58
N LEU A 99 15.35 7.95 12.36
CA LEU A 99 15.74 7.97 13.76
C LEU A 99 17.24 8.20 13.94
N ALA A 100 18.08 7.53 13.14
CA ALA A 100 19.53 7.70 13.19
C ALA A 100 19.96 9.15 12.87
N LEU A 101 19.33 9.78 11.88
CA LEU A 101 19.55 11.18 11.52
C LEU A 101 19.23 12.13 12.68
N ASN A 102 18.20 11.83 13.47
CA ASN A 102 17.85 12.62 14.66
C ASN A 102 18.78 12.40 15.86
N GLN A 103 19.51 11.28 15.89
CA GLN A 103 20.38 10.90 17.02
C GLN A 103 21.83 11.35 16.83
N HIS A 104 22.27 11.55 15.59
CA HIS A 104 23.66 11.91 15.29
C HIS A 104 23.84 13.42 15.07
N PRO A 105 24.98 14.01 15.49
CA PRO A 105 25.28 15.40 15.18
C PRO A 105 25.31 15.64 13.66
N GLU A 106 24.64 16.70 13.22
CA GLU A 106 24.62 17.10 11.81
C GLU A 106 26.06 17.28 11.27
N GLY A 107 26.30 16.76 10.08
CA GLY A 107 27.62 16.82 9.42
C GLY A 107 28.66 15.83 9.95
N GLY A 108 28.36 15.05 10.99
CA GLY A 108 29.21 13.95 11.43
C GLY A 108 29.24 12.80 10.41
N PRO A 109 30.28 11.94 10.41
CA PRO A 109 30.38 10.84 9.45
C PRO A 109 29.17 9.89 9.47
N GLN A 110 28.64 9.57 10.65
CA GLN A 110 27.46 8.71 10.79
C GLN A 110 26.19 9.38 10.26
N PHE A 111 26.05 10.69 10.45
CA PHE A 111 24.92 11.46 9.92
C PHE A 111 24.95 11.49 8.39
N LEU A 112 26.13 11.74 7.79
CA LEU A 112 26.28 11.79 6.34
C LEU A 112 26.00 10.42 5.69
N ASP A 113 26.47 9.32 6.31
CA ASP A 113 26.18 7.96 5.85
C ASP A 113 24.67 7.64 5.90
N ALA A 114 24.02 7.94 7.04
CA ALA A 114 22.57 7.75 7.18
C ALA A 114 21.78 8.61 6.18
N MET A 115 22.25 9.83 5.89
CA MET A 115 21.62 10.75 4.94
C MET A 115 21.71 10.23 3.49
N ASP A 116 22.86 9.68 3.10
CA ASP A 116 23.05 9.06 1.77
C ASP A 116 22.10 7.87 1.58
N GLN A 117 22.08 6.94 2.55
CA GLN A 117 21.21 5.78 2.52
C GLN A 117 19.72 6.18 2.49
N TYR A 118 19.32 7.15 3.31
CA TYR A 118 17.95 7.66 3.35
C TYR A 118 17.54 8.24 1.99
N THR A 119 18.41 9.06 1.38
CA THR A 119 18.18 9.64 0.06
C THR A 119 18.05 8.57 -1.01
N ARG A 120 18.91 7.54 -0.98
CA ARG A 120 18.85 6.40 -1.89
C ARG A 120 17.53 5.65 -1.80
N LEU A 121 17.04 5.35 -0.59
CA LEU A 121 15.75 4.69 -0.40
C LEU A 121 14.57 5.56 -0.82
N LYS A 122 14.61 6.88 -0.57
CA LYS A 122 13.57 7.81 -1.07
C LYS A 122 13.52 7.83 -2.59
N ASN A 123 14.68 7.77 -3.26
CA ASN A 123 14.75 7.67 -4.72
C ASN A 123 14.29 6.30 -5.23
N LEU A 124 14.61 5.21 -4.52
CA LEU A 124 14.08 3.88 -4.82
C LEU A 124 12.54 3.88 -4.82
N LYS A 125 11.90 4.52 -3.84
CA LYS A 125 10.43 4.65 -3.79
C LYS A 125 9.85 5.41 -4.99
N LYS A 126 10.62 6.28 -5.64
CA LYS A 126 10.20 7.00 -6.86
C LYS A 126 10.47 6.21 -8.13
N SER A 127 11.25 5.13 -8.07
CA SER A 127 11.56 4.29 -9.22
C SER A 127 10.31 3.61 -9.78
N SER A 128 10.30 3.39 -11.09
CA SER A 128 9.22 2.67 -11.79
C SER A 128 9.01 1.28 -11.20
N GLY A 129 10.08 0.55 -10.88
CA GLY A 129 10.00 -0.79 -10.29
C GLY A 129 9.23 -0.81 -8.97
N TYR A 130 9.51 0.14 -8.07
CA TYR A 130 8.76 0.27 -6.82
C TYR A 130 7.28 0.64 -7.07
N GLN A 131 7.02 1.58 -7.97
CA GLN A 131 5.65 2.01 -8.29
C GLN A 131 4.81 0.88 -8.91
N ILE A 132 5.40 0.07 -9.79
CA ILE A 132 4.75 -1.12 -10.36
C ILE A 132 4.38 -2.10 -9.24
N LYS A 133 5.31 -2.41 -8.32
CA LYS A 133 5.03 -3.28 -7.18
C LYS A 133 3.93 -2.72 -6.28
N LYS A 134 3.95 -1.41 -6.01
CA LYS A 134 2.93 -0.71 -5.22
C LYS A 134 1.54 -0.83 -5.89
N LYS A 135 1.46 -0.61 -7.20
CA LYS A 135 0.21 -0.77 -7.98
C LYS A 135 -0.29 -2.21 -7.93
N ARG A 136 0.60 -3.19 -8.15
CA ARG A 136 0.26 -4.63 -8.08
C ARG A 136 -0.25 -5.02 -6.69
N CYS A 137 0.39 -4.53 -5.63
CA CYS A 137 -0.04 -4.76 -4.25
C CYS A 137 -1.46 -4.20 -4.01
N LYS A 138 -1.75 -2.99 -4.51
CA LYS A 138 -3.10 -2.38 -4.44
C LYS A 138 -4.14 -3.21 -5.19
N TYR A 139 -3.84 -3.62 -6.43
CA TYR A 139 -4.72 -4.47 -7.25
C TYR A 139 -5.04 -5.79 -6.54
N LEU A 140 -4.01 -6.52 -6.08
CA LEU A 140 -4.18 -7.79 -5.37
C LEU A 140 -5.03 -7.62 -4.13
N ARG A 141 -4.85 -6.54 -3.36
CA ARG A 141 -5.68 -6.26 -2.18
C ARG A 141 -7.17 -6.17 -2.53
N LEU A 142 -7.51 -5.47 -3.62
CA LEU A 142 -8.90 -5.30 -4.07
C LEU A 142 -9.46 -6.63 -4.62
N LYS A 143 -8.72 -7.30 -5.50
CA LYS A 143 -9.08 -8.59 -6.07
C LYS A 143 -9.32 -9.66 -5.02
N LEU A 144 -8.37 -9.84 -4.09
CA LEU A 144 -8.47 -10.82 -3.02
C LEU A 144 -9.65 -10.53 -2.09
N SER A 145 -9.92 -9.25 -1.79
CA SER A 145 -11.10 -8.84 -1.02
C SER A 145 -12.40 -9.23 -1.72
N HIS A 146 -12.48 -8.99 -3.04
CA HIS A 146 -13.63 -9.38 -3.85
C HIS A 146 -13.84 -10.90 -3.89
N ILE A 147 -12.80 -11.67 -4.18
CA ILE A 147 -12.88 -13.14 -4.23
C ILE A 147 -13.30 -13.71 -2.85
N LYS A 148 -12.69 -13.22 -1.77
CA LYS A 148 -13.05 -13.62 -0.40
C LYS A 148 -14.52 -13.34 -0.10
N ARG A 149 -15.03 -12.17 -0.51
CA ARG A 149 -16.43 -11.82 -0.37
C ARG A 149 -17.33 -12.78 -1.15
N LYS A 150 -16.99 -13.11 -2.40
CA LYS A 150 -17.75 -14.07 -3.22
C LYS A 150 -17.82 -15.47 -2.60
N ILE A 151 -16.70 -15.99 -2.09
CA ILE A 151 -16.67 -17.27 -1.36
C ILE A 151 -17.55 -17.19 -0.11
N SER A 152 -17.41 -16.11 0.67
CA SER A 152 -18.20 -15.94 1.90
C SER A 152 -19.69 -15.75 1.63
N GLU A 153 -20.09 -15.13 0.53
CA GLU A 153 -21.49 -15.01 0.10
C GLU A 153 -22.08 -16.37 -0.26
N TYR A 154 -21.31 -17.24 -0.91
CA TYR A 154 -21.72 -18.61 -1.23
C TYR A 154 -21.87 -19.47 0.03
N ASP A 155 -20.87 -19.44 0.92
CA ASP A 155 -20.83 -20.26 2.15
C ASP A 155 -21.95 -19.91 3.15
N ARG A 156 -22.58 -18.75 3.00
CA ARG A 156 -23.72 -18.30 3.84
C ARG A 156 -25.08 -18.67 3.27
N ARG A 157 -25.17 -19.24 2.08
CA ARG A 157 -26.45 -19.66 1.50
C ARG A 157 -26.99 -20.86 2.29
N PRO A 158 -28.31 -20.91 2.53
CA PRO A 158 -28.95 -21.99 3.27
C PRO A 158 -28.90 -23.33 2.54
#